data_AF-A0A1H3JLG6-F1
#
_entry.id   AF-A0A1H3JLG6-F1
#
_cell.length_a   1.000
_cell.length_b   1.000
_cell.length_c   1.000
_cell.angle_alpha   90.00
_cell.angle_beta   90.00
_cell.angle_gamma   90.00
#
_symmetry.space_group_name_H-M   'P 1'
#
loop_
_entity.id
_entity.type
_entity.pdbx_description
1 polymer ?
#
loop_
_entity_poly.entity_id
_entity_poly.type
_entity_poly.pdbx_seq_one_letter_code
_entity_poly.pdbx_strand_id
1 'polypeptide(L)' 'MLSERRASELEAWQILLEDRGYRIDSPGAWHQALLSAAENMLRSGVVDEAGWLELKDRANAAYERAIEEAVEEKVADPKE' A
#
# COMPACT_ATOMS: atom_id res chain seq x y z
N MET A 1 -11.27 -11.61 -19.94
CA MET A 1 -11.41 -12.78 -19.02
C MET A 1 -11.20 -12.32 -17.58
N LEU A 2 -11.77 -13.00 -16.57
CA LEU A 2 -11.60 -12.65 -15.15
C LEU A 2 -10.11 -12.58 -14.72
N SER A 3 -9.27 -13.42 -15.33
CA SER A 3 -7.83 -13.48 -15.13
C SER A 3 -7.07 -12.22 -15.58
N GLU A 4 -7.46 -11.61 -16.71
CA GLU A 4 -6.84 -10.38 -17.22
C GLU A 4 -7.19 -9.18 -16.34
N ARG A 5 -8.45 -9.11 -15.87
CA ARG A 5 -8.88 -8.08 -14.93
C ARG A 5 -8.11 -8.16 -13.62
N ARG A 6 -7.93 -9.38 -13.09
CA ARG A 6 -7.16 -9.60 -11.87
C ARG A 6 -5.71 -9.16 -12.01
N ALA A 7 -5.06 -9.49 -13.12
CA ALA A 7 -3.70 -9.05 -13.38
C ALA A 7 -3.59 -7.52 -13.40
N SER A 8 -4.51 -6.84 -14.07
CA SER A 8 -4.51 -5.37 -14.18
C SER A 8 -4.79 -4.66 -12.85
N GLU A 9 -5.74 -5.13 -12.04
CA GLU A 9 -5.99 -4.51 -10.73
C GLU A 9 -4.83 -4.76 -9.75
N LEU A 10 -4.21 -5.95 -9.77
CA LEU A 10 -3.01 -6.22 -8.96
C LEU A 10 -1.80 -5.39 -9.41
N GLU A 11 -1.62 -5.18 -10.71
CA GLU A 11 -0.57 -4.30 -11.24
C GLU A 11 -0.79 -2.86 -10.78
N ALA A 12 -2.01 -2.34 -10.88
CA ALA A 12 -2.34 -1.00 -10.39
C ALA A 12 -2.07 -0.86 -8.88
N TRP A 13 -2.37 -1.91 -8.10
CA TRP A 13 -2.06 -1.95 -6.67
C TRP A 13 -0.55 -1.92 -6.39
N GLN A 14 0.24 -2.68 -7.15
CA GLN A 14 1.70 -2.67 -7.03
C GLN A 14 2.29 -1.31 -7.38
N ILE A 15 1.82 -0.66 -8.45
CA ILE A 15 2.25 0.68 -8.82
C ILE A 15 1.99 1.67 -7.67
N LEU A 16 0.82 1.59 -7.02
CA LEU A 16 0.51 2.42 -5.85
C LEU A 16 1.44 2.10 -4.67
N LEU A 17 1.79 0.83 -4.45
CA LEU A 17 2.71 0.41 -3.39
C LEU A 17 4.12 0.98 -3.62
N GLU A 18 4.55 1.09 -4.88
CA GLU A 18 5.87 1.59 -5.26
C GLU A 18 5.93 3.13 -5.39
N ASP A 19 4.80 3.84 -5.23
CA ASP A 19 4.75 5.30 -5.28
C ASP A 19 5.43 5.95 -4.07
N ARG A 20 6.75 6.08 -4.17
CA ARG A 20 7.60 6.68 -3.14
C ARG A 20 7.25 8.15 -2.88
N GLY A 21 6.80 8.88 -3.91
CA GLY A 21 6.44 10.29 -3.75
C GLY A 21 5.24 10.44 -2.82
N TYR A 22 4.19 9.66 -3.08
CA TYR A 22 3.00 9.66 -2.23
C TYR A 22 3.29 9.10 -0.83
N ARG A 23 4.13 8.06 -0.73
CA ARG A 23 4.56 7.48 0.54
C ARG A 23 5.27 8.50 1.44
N ILE A 24 6.15 9.34 0.88
CA ILE A 24 6.89 10.35 1.65
C ILE A 24 6.00 11.55 1.99
N ASP A 25 5.21 12.03 1.02
CA ASP A 25 4.37 13.22 1.21
C ASP A 25 3.26 12.98 2.25
N SER A 26 2.60 11.82 2.18
CA SER A 26 1.54 11.46 3.13
C SER A 26 1.45 9.94 3.34
N PRO A 27 2.29 9.36 4.21
CA PRO A 27 2.34 7.91 4.41
C PRO A 27 0.99 7.33 4.89
N GLY A 28 0.22 8.08 5.68
CA GLY A 28 -1.10 7.65 6.14
C GLY A 28 -2.15 7.61 5.01
N ALA A 29 -2.20 8.63 4.16
CA ALA A 29 -3.12 8.68 3.03
C ALA A 29 -2.78 7.62 1.97
N TRP A 30 -1.49 7.43 1.71
CA TRP A 30 -0.96 6.35 0.86
C TRP A 30 -1.37 4.97 1.39
N HIS A 31 -1.20 4.69 2.68
CA HIS A 31 -1.62 3.43 3.30
C HIS A 31 -3.14 3.20 3.20
N GLN A 32 -3.94 4.23 3.48
CA GLN A 32 -5.39 4.15 3.34
C GLN A 32 -5.82 3.86 1.88
N ALA A 33 -5.13 4.43 0.90
CA ALA A 33 -5.37 4.17 -0.52
C ALA A 33 -5.08 2.70 -0.88
N LEU A 34 -3.99 2.12 -0.39
CA LEU A 34 -3.67 0.70 -0.58
C LEU A 34 -4.72 -0.23 0.00
N LEU A 35 -5.21 0.05 1.22
CA LEU A 35 -6.26 -0.72 1.88
C LEU A 35 -7.59 -0.61 1.12
N SER A 36 -7.94 0.60 0.68
CA SER A 36 -9.17 0.86 -0.09
C SER A 36 -9.15 0.13 -1.44
N ALA A 37 -8.00 0.11 -2.12
CA ALA A 37 -7.82 -0.61 -3.37
C ALA A 37 -7.96 -2.13 -3.18
N ALA A 38 -7.34 -2.68 -2.13
CA ALA A 38 -7.48 -4.10 -1.79
C ALA A 38 -8.95 -4.48 -1.47
N GLU A 39 -9.66 -3.63 -0.72
CA GLU A 39 -11.08 -3.86 -0.42
C GLU A 39 -11.96 -3.78 -1.68
N ASN A 40 -11.67 -2.86 -2.60
CA ASN A 40 -12.35 -2.80 -3.88
C ASN A 40 -12.17 -4.11 -4.69
N MET A 41 -10.97 -4.69 -4.69
CA MET A 41 -10.69 -5.96 -5.37
C MET A 41 -11.44 -7.13 -4.74
N LEU A 42 -11.59 -7.15 -3.41
CA LEU A 42 -12.41 -8.15 -2.72
C LEU A 42 -13.89 -8.00 -3.12
N ARG A 43 -14.44 -6.79 -3.06
CA ARG A 43 -15.85 -6.53 -3.40
C ARG A 43 -16.16 -6.79 -4.87
N SER A 44 -15.19 -6.61 -5.77
CA SER A 44 -15.34 -6.88 -7.19
C SER A 44 -15.15 -8.35 -7.57
N GLY A 45 -14.77 -9.21 -6.60
CA GLY A 45 -14.48 -10.62 -6.80
C GLY A 45 -13.18 -10.88 -7.57
N VAL A 46 -12.28 -9.89 -7.61
CA VAL A 46 -10.97 -9.99 -8.26
C VAL A 46 -9.97 -10.77 -7.39
N VAL A 47 -10.09 -10.61 -6.07
CA VAL A 47 -9.40 -11.43 -5.08
C VAL A 47 -10.42 -12.06 -4.15
N ASP A 48 -10.04 -13.19 -3.56
CA ASP A 48 -10.75 -13.80 -2.45
C ASP A 48 -10.30 -13.20 -1.11
N GLU A 49 -10.93 -13.65 -0.02
CA GLU A 49 -10.62 -13.18 1.32
C GLU A 49 -9.15 -13.40 1.71
N ALA A 50 -8.57 -14.54 1.30
CA ALA A 50 -7.16 -14.84 1.54
C ALA A 50 -6.25 -13.85 0.81
N GLY A 51 -6.48 -13.60 -0.49
CA GLY A 51 -5.70 -12.63 -1.25
C GLY A 51 -5.88 -11.20 -0.72
N TRP A 52 -7.06 -10.85 -0.23
CA TRP A 52 -7.29 -9.55 0.42
C TRP A 52 -6.47 -9.40 1.71
N LEU A 53 -6.42 -10.44 2.56
CA LEU A 53 -5.61 -10.43 3.77
C LEU A 53 -4.11 -10.29 3.46
N GLU A 54 -3.61 -11.00 2.44
CA GLU A 54 -2.21 -10.85 2.00
C GLU A 54 -1.89 -9.43 1.52
N LEU A 55 -2.80 -8.79 0.78
CA LEU A 55 -2.62 -7.41 0.33
C LEU A 55 -2.60 -6.44 1.52
N LYS A 56 -3.46 -6.66 2.52
CA LYS A 56 -3.49 -5.85 3.74
C LYS A 56 -2.21 -5.99 4.55
N ASP A 57 -1.71 -7.20 4.74
CA ASP A 57 -0.45 -7.43 5.47
C ASP A 57 0.73 -6.77 4.77
N ARG A 58 0.78 -6.84 3.44
CA ARG A 58 1.79 -6.14 2.64
C ARG A 58 1.70 -4.61 2.79
N ALA A 59 0.48 -4.05 2.75
CA ALA A 59 0.28 -2.61 2.94
C ALA A 59 0.71 -2.17 4.34
N ASN A 60 0.35 -2.92 5.38
CA ASN A 60 0.72 -2.65 6.77
C ASN A 60 2.24 -2.70 6.97
N ALA A 61 2.89 -3.77 6.53
CA ALA A 61 4.35 -3.90 6.65
C ALA A 61 5.10 -2.80 5.88
N ALA A 62 4.57 -2.35 4.74
CA ALA A 62 5.16 -1.26 3.99
C ALA A 62 4.95 0.10 4.69
N TYR A 63 3.81 0.31 5.33
CA TYR A 63 3.52 1.49 6.14
C TYR A 63 4.39 1.56 7.40
N GLU A 64 4.56 0.46 8.13
CA GLU A 64 5.44 0.39 9.30
C GLU A 64 6.87 0.82 8.92
N ARG A 65 7.42 0.26 7.84
CA ARG A 65 8.74 0.67 7.33
C ARG A 65 8.79 2.15 6.91
N ALA A 66 7.72 2.67 6.31
CA ALA A 66 7.67 4.07 5.90
C ALA A 66 7.65 5.02 7.11
N ILE A 67 6.96 4.62 8.19
CA ILE A 67 6.95 5.38 9.44
C ILE A 67 8.29 5.28 10.15
N GLU A 68 8.92 4.10 10.20
CA GLU A 68 10.27 3.93 10.73
C GLU A 68 11.28 4.81 9.99
N GLU A 69 11.29 4.79 8.65
CA GLU A 69 12.16 5.63 7.80
C GLU A 69 11.91 7.13 8.07
N ALA A 70 10.65 7.54 8.19
CA ALA A 70 10.29 8.94 8.49
C ALA A 70 10.66 9.36 9.93
N VAL A 71 10.65 8.42 10.89
CA VAL A 71 11.08 8.68 12.27
C VAL A 71 12.61 8.78 12.32
N GLU A 72 13.35 7.89 11.68
CA GLU A 72 14.82 7.94 11.61
C GLU A 72 15.31 9.22 10.94
N GLU A 73 14.67 9.67 9.85
CA GLU A 73 15.00 10.95 9.21
C GLU A 73 14.81 12.14 10.17
N LYS A 74 13.74 12.14 10.96
CA LYS A 74 13.48 13.20 11.95
C LYS A 74 14.42 13.15 13.16
N VAL A 75 14.95 11.98 13.51
CA VAL A 75 15.95 11.82 14.58
C VAL A 75 17.35 12.20 14.09
N ALA A 76 17.64 12.01 12.80
CA ALA A 76 18.91 12.35 12.15
C ALA A 76 19.07 13.85 11.81
N ASP A 77 18.00 14.64 11.91
CA ASP A 77 18.03 16.10 11.84
C ASP A 77 17.89 16.69 13.27
N PRO A 78 18.94 16.67 14.11
CA PRO A 78 18.96 17.44 15.34
C PRO A 78 19.22 18.88 14.93
N LYS A 79 18.22 19.59 14.40
CA LYS A 79 18.32 21.04 14.35
C LYS A 79 18.31 21.55 15.79
N GLU A 80 19.49 21.99 16.18
CA GLU A 80 19.95 22.79 17.34
C GLU A 80 18.88 23.58 18.11
#